data_AF-A0A0D2E502-F1
#
_entry.id   AF-A0A0D2E502-F1
#
_cell.length_a   1.000
_cell.length_b   1.000
_cell.length_c   1.000
_cell.angle_alpha   90.00
_cell.angle_beta   90.00
_cell.angle_gamma   90.00
#
_symmetry.space_group_name_H-M   'P 1'
#
loop_
_entity.id
_entity.type
_entity.pdbx_description
1 polymer ?
#
loop_
_entity_poly.entity_id
_entity_poly.type
_entity_poly.pdbx_seq_one_letter_code
_entity_poly.pdbx_strand_id
1 'polypeptide(L)'
;MAADPRDPPGLRWLETLIPGVYFLSGFGSLITFTSTVGIFGSPHHYFSEVQVFLALSWLFFTLSLALATLTTMALTFQRQHVRDAFERGYKSWRGGAGNRTAGERGVVFGIVVLGCGMWLMLLVCLAFVFLSLTVAAYSLAVGWISFVVSAGMMVCTVLFWVLMSQRD
;
A
#
# COMPACT_ATOMS: atom_id res chain seq x y z
N MET A 1 4.80 15.38 9.24
CA MET A 1 5.11 15.18 10.67
C MET A 1 6.47 14.52 10.72
N ALA A 2 7.47 15.13 11.34
CA ALA A 2 8.77 14.48 11.52
C ALA A 2 8.60 13.35 12.55
N ALA A 3 9.09 12.15 12.23
CA ALA A 3 9.04 11.01 13.15
C ALA A 3 9.84 11.36 14.42
N ASP A 4 9.20 11.31 15.59
CA ASP A 4 9.90 11.51 16.87
C ASP A 4 10.81 10.29 17.09
N PRO A 5 12.11 10.47 17.40
CA PRO A 5 13.01 9.36 17.73
C PRO A 5 12.49 8.45 18.85
N ARG A 6 11.58 8.96 19.69
CA ARG A 6 10.94 8.23 20.80
C ARG A 6 9.71 7.42 20.40
N ASP A 7 9.28 7.45 19.14
CA ASP A 7 8.14 6.69 18.66
C ASP A 7 8.50 5.20 18.46
N PRO A 8 7.55 4.28 18.70
CA PRO A 8 7.78 2.85 18.51
C PRO A 8 8.11 2.52 17.04
N PRO A 9 8.93 1.49 16.79
CA PRO A 9 9.48 1.23 15.46
C PRO A 9 8.40 0.98 14.39
N GLY A 10 7.29 0.31 14.76
CA GLY A 10 6.17 0.06 13.84
C GLY A 10 5.45 1.34 13.41
N LEU A 11 5.28 2.31 14.32
CA LEU A 11 4.69 3.61 14.00
C LEU A 11 5.62 4.43 13.10
N ARG A 12 6.91 4.46 13.41
CA ARG A 12 7.93 5.18 12.60
C ARG A 12 8.03 4.63 11.19
N TRP A 13 8.01 3.31 11.05
CA TRP A 13 7.99 2.65 9.73
C TRP A 13 6.75 3.05 8.94
N LEU A 14 5.55 3.00 9.56
CA LEU A 14 4.30 3.40 8.91
C LEU A 14 4.30 4.88 8.49
N GLU A 15 4.74 5.79 9.37
CA GLU A 15 4.84 7.22 9.09
C GLU A 15 5.84 7.53 7.96
N THR A 16 6.90 6.72 7.81
CA THR A 16 7.87 6.84 6.72
C THR A 16 7.32 6.28 5.41
N LEU A 17 6.51 5.22 5.49
CA LEU A 17 5.95 4.52 4.34
C LEU A 17 4.85 5.33 3.64
N ILE A 18 3.99 6.00 4.40
CA ILE A 18 2.84 6.74 3.87
C ILE A 18 3.23 7.77 2.79
N PRO A 19 4.21 8.67 3.00
CA PRO A 19 4.66 9.58 1.94
C PRO A 19 5.16 8.85 0.69
N GLY A 20 5.91 7.77 0.85
CA GLY A 20 6.39 6.95 -0.26
C GLY A 20 5.24 6.37 -1.09
N VAL A 21 4.17 5.89 -0.42
CA VAL A 21 2.96 5.40 -1.09
C VAL A 21 2.25 6.51 -1.87
N TYR A 22 2.15 7.72 -1.32
CA TYR A 22 1.59 8.85 -2.05
C TYR A 22 2.37 9.18 -3.32
N PHE A 23 3.70 9.24 -3.24
CA PHE A 23 4.55 9.51 -4.40
C PHE A 23 4.42 8.42 -5.47
N LEU A 24 4.56 7.15 -5.08
CA LEU A 24 4.51 6.03 -6.02
C LEU A 24 3.12 5.87 -6.65
N SER A 25 2.07 6.01 -5.85
CA SER A 25 0.70 5.85 -6.34
C SER A 25 0.25 7.03 -7.18
N GLY A 26 0.66 8.26 -6.82
CA GLY A 26 0.44 9.45 -7.65
C GLY A 26 1.15 9.33 -9.00
N PHE A 27 2.43 8.93 -8.99
CA PHE A 27 3.20 8.69 -10.21
C PHE A 27 2.59 7.58 -11.10
N GLY A 28 2.25 6.43 -10.51
CA GLY A 28 1.63 5.32 -11.23
C GLY A 28 0.24 5.65 -11.78
N SER A 29 -0.56 6.40 -11.02
CA SER A 29 -1.87 6.89 -11.49
C SER A 29 -1.75 7.90 -12.64
N LEU A 30 -0.69 8.71 -12.67
CA LEU A 30 -0.46 9.64 -13.76
C LEU A 30 -0.07 8.90 -15.05
N ILE A 31 0.83 7.91 -14.95
CA ILE A 31 1.26 7.10 -16.10
C ILE A 31 0.09 6.33 -16.72
N THR A 32 -0.75 5.73 -15.88
CA THR A 32 -1.94 5.02 -16.35
C THR A 32 -2.84 5.97 -17.11
N PHE A 33 -3.18 7.15 -16.55
CA PHE A 33 -4.01 8.14 -17.21
C PHE A 33 -3.43 8.63 -18.55
N THR A 34 -2.13 8.97 -18.60
CA THR A 34 -1.49 9.43 -19.84
C THR A 34 -1.45 8.35 -20.92
N SER A 35 -1.31 7.09 -20.51
CA SER A 35 -1.33 5.95 -21.42
C SER A 35 -2.74 5.63 -21.93
N THR A 36 -3.79 5.78 -21.10
CA THR A 36 -5.19 5.65 -21.55
C THR A 36 -5.55 6.66 -22.63
N VAL A 37 -5.03 7.89 -22.52
CA VAL A 37 -5.34 8.99 -23.45
C VAL A 37 -4.56 8.87 -24.78
N GLY A 38 -3.84 7.76 -25.01
CA GLY A 38 -3.36 7.37 -26.34
C GLY A 38 -2.07 8.03 -26.80
N ILE A 39 -1.23 8.50 -25.87
CA ILE A 39 0.06 9.16 -26.21
C ILE A 39 1.05 8.15 -26.82
N PHE A 40 0.96 6.88 -26.46
CA PHE A 40 1.73 5.80 -27.05
C PHE A 40 0.86 5.12 -28.11
N GLY A 41 1.40 4.91 -29.32
CA GLY A 41 0.67 4.40 -30.48
C GLY A 41 -0.06 3.06 -30.29
N SER A 42 -0.58 2.47 -31.36
CA SER A 42 -1.33 1.21 -31.26
C SER A 42 -0.50 0.08 -30.62
N PRO A 43 -0.99 -0.59 -29.56
CA PRO A 43 -0.31 -1.76 -28.99
C PRO A 43 -0.09 -2.83 -30.06
N HIS A 44 1.04 -3.54 -30.03
CA HIS A 44 1.34 -4.55 -31.06
C HIS A 44 0.72 -5.92 -30.73
N HIS A 45 0.37 -6.18 -29.47
CA HIS A 45 -0.21 -7.44 -28.97
C HIS A 45 -1.29 -7.16 -27.89
N TYR A 46 -2.25 -8.08 -27.70
CA TYR A 46 -3.24 -8.06 -26.59
C TYR A 46 -4.09 -6.77 -26.45
N PHE A 47 -4.67 -6.31 -27.55
CA PHE A 47 -5.41 -5.04 -27.64
C PHE A 47 -6.60 -4.93 -26.66
N SER A 48 -7.34 -6.01 -26.47
CA SER A 48 -8.53 -6.03 -25.59
C SER A 48 -8.15 -6.03 -24.12
N GLU A 49 -7.02 -6.63 -23.75
CA GLU A 49 -6.62 -6.88 -22.38
C GLU A 49 -5.84 -5.70 -21.78
N VAL A 50 -5.13 -4.93 -22.61
CA VAL A 50 -4.37 -3.74 -22.19
C VAL A 50 -5.23 -2.75 -21.42
N GLN A 51 -6.45 -2.49 -21.89
CA GLN A 51 -7.37 -1.57 -21.21
C GLN A 51 -7.79 -2.08 -19.84
N VAL A 52 -7.99 -3.39 -19.70
CA VAL A 52 -8.36 -4.03 -18.43
C VAL A 52 -7.20 -3.96 -17.44
N PHE A 53 -5.98 -4.32 -17.85
CA PHE A 53 -4.79 -4.24 -16.98
C PHE A 53 -4.50 -2.80 -16.57
N LEU A 54 -4.70 -1.86 -17.47
CA LEU A 54 -4.51 -0.45 -17.18
C LEU A 54 -5.60 0.10 -16.22
N ALA A 55 -6.85 -0.30 -16.39
CA ALA A 55 -7.92 0.04 -15.44
C ALA A 55 -7.68 -0.58 -14.06
N LEU A 56 -7.22 -1.83 -13.99
CA LEU A 56 -6.88 -2.51 -12.75
C LEU A 56 -5.71 -1.81 -12.03
N SER A 57 -4.61 -1.53 -12.73
CA SER A 57 -3.47 -0.81 -12.13
C SER A 57 -3.89 0.56 -11.59
N TRP A 58 -4.69 1.32 -12.33
CA TRP A 58 -5.23 2.60 -11.87
C TRP A 58 -6.13 2.45 -10.63
N LEU A 59 -6.99 1.42 -10.61
CA LEU A 59 -7.85 1.14 -9.46
C LEU A 59 -7.02 0.84 -8.20
N PHE A 60 -5.96 0.04 -8.32
CA PHE A 60 -5.11 -0.29 -7.17
C PHE A 60 -4.29 0.90 -6.68
N PHE A 61 -3.78 1.76 -7.57
CA PHE A 61 -3.14 3.02 -7.18
C PHE A 61 -4.13 4.00 -6.52
N THR A 62 -5.38 4.05 -7.00
CA THR A 62 -6.41 4.90 -6.38
C THR A 62 -6.79 4.36 -5.00
N LEU A 63 -6.90 3.03 -4.85
CA LEU A 63 -7.21 2.39 -3.59
C LEU A 63 -6.08 2.56 -2.56
N SER A 64 -4.81 2.48 -2.99
CA SER A 64 -3.67 2.75 -2.11
C SER A 64 -3.65 4.20 -1.64
N LEU A 65 -3.97 5.17 -2.50
CA LEU A 65 -4.11 6.58 -2.13
C LEU A 65 -5.25 6.81 -1.14
N ALA A 66 -6.41 6.22 -1.38
CA ALA A 66 -7.55 6.31 -0.47
C ALA A 66 -7.20 5.74 0.91
N LEU A 67 -6.59 4.54 0.95
CA LEU A 67 -6.18 3.91 2.19
C LEU A 67 -5.07 4.69 2.91
N ALA A 68 -4.10 5.25 2.19
CA ALA A 68 -3.06 6.11 2.75
C ALA A 68 -3.67 7.38 3.37
N THR A 69 -4.70 7.94 2.73
CA THR A 69 -5.43 9.12 3.23
C THR A 69 -6.22 8.83 4.48
N LEU A 70 -6.98 7.72 4.49
CA LEU A 70 -7.68 7.26 5.68
C LEU A 70 -6.71 6.99 6.83
N THR A 71 -5.56 6.37 6.56
CA THR A 71 -4.54 6.08 7.56
C THR A 71 -3.92 7.36 8.11
N THR A 72 -3.59 8.33 7.25
CA THR A 72 -3.03 9.62 7.67
C THR A 72 -4.03 10.41 8.51
N MET A 73 -5.30 10.44 8.09
CA MET A 73 -6.38 11.09 8.82
C MET A 73 -6.58 10.42 10.19
N ALA A 74 -6.62 9.09 10.23
CA ALA A 74 -6.73 8.33 11.45
C ALA A 74 -5.54 8.55 12.40
N LEU A 75 -4.31 8.56 11.88
CA LEU A 75 -3.10 8.88 12.65
C LEU A 75 -3.11 10.33 13.14
N THR A 76 -3.72 11.27 12.42
CA THR A 76 -3.81 12.67 12.87
C THR A 76 -4.67 12.82 14.12
N PHE A 77 -5.82 12.12 14.17
CA PHE A 77 -6.76 12.24 15.30
C PHE A 77 -6.47 11.26 16.44
N GLN A 78 -5.96 10.06 16.15
CA GLN A 78 -5.85 8.95 17.10
C GLN A 78 -4.40 8.51 17.33
N ARG A 79 -3.41 9.36 16.99
CA ARG A 79 -1.96 9.04 17.06
C ARG A 79 -1.54 8.42 18.38
N GLN A 80 -1.98 9.02 19.49
CA GLN A 80 -1.58 8.61 20.84
C GLN A 80 -2.03 7.19 21.15
N HIS A 81 -3.26 6.84 20.76
CA HIS A 81 -3.79 5.50 20.95
C HIS A 81 -3.09 4.45 20.08
N VAL A 82 -2.73 4.81 18.84
CA VAL A 82 -1.95 3.95 17.95
C VAL A 82 -0.53 3.76 18.47
N ARG A 83 0.11 4.83 18.96
CA ARG A 83 1.42 4.78 19.61
C ARG A 83 1.42 3.86 20.83
N ASP A 84 0.47 4.04 21.74
CA ASP A 84 0.31 3.21 22.93
C ASP A 84 0.08 1.73 22.57
N ALA A 85 -0.66 1.46 21.50
CA ALA A 85 -0.93 0.10 21.03
C ALA A 85 0.31 -0.55 20.40
N PHE A 86 1.14 0.21 19.68
CA PHE A 86 2.44 -0.26 19.19
C PHE A 86 3.47 -0.49 20.31
N GLU A 87 3.40 0.30 21.39
CA GLU A 87 4.35 0.21 22.51
C GLU A 87 3.99 -0.93 23.49
N ARG A 88 2.71 -1.08 23.82
CA ARG A 88 2.24 -2.08 24.82
C ARG A 88 1.79 -3.40 24.19
N GLY A 89 1.54 -3.41 22.89
CA GLY A 89 0.91 -4.51 22.16
C GLY A 89 -0.62 -4.47 22.20
N TYR A 90 -1.27 -4.85 21.10
CA TYR A 90 -2.72 -4.70 20.92
C TYR A 90 -3.56 -5.41 22.00
N LYS A 91 -3.17 -6.63 22.42
CA LYS A 91 -3.90 -7.42 23.41
C LYS A 91 -3.92 -6.75 24.79
N SER A 92 -2.78 -6.21 25.24
CA SER A 92 -2.69 -5.49 26.52
C SER A 92 -3.38 -4.12 26.45
N TRP A 93 -3.25 -3.43 25.31
CA TRP A 93 -3.92 -2.16 25.04
C TRP A 93 -5.44 -2.30 25.05
N ARG A 94 -5.98 -3.40 24.51
CA ARG A 94 -7.42 -3.72 24.53
C ARG A 94 -7.89 -4.15 25.91
N GLY A 95 -7.08 -4.92 26.65
CA GLY A 95 -7.40 -5.41 28.00
C GLY A 95 -7.47 -4.31 29.07
N GLY A 96 -6.71 -3.22 28.91
CA GLY A 96 -6.73 -2.08 29.84
C GLY A 96 -7.77 -0.99 29.51
N ALA A 97 -8.59 -1.17 28.47
CA ALA A 97 -9.39 -0.09 27.87
C ALA A 97 -10.90 -0.25 28.10
N GLY A 98 -11.34 -0.12 29.35
CA GLY A 98 -12.76 -0.24 29.72
C GLY A 98 -13.67 0.84 29.13
N ASN A 99 -13.16 2.05 28.81
CA ASN A 99 -13.98 3.22 28.50
C ASN A 99 -13.71 3.88 27.13
N ARG A 100 -13.09 3.15 26.18
CA ARG A 100 -12.71 3.68 24.85
C ARG A 100 -13.82 3.51 23.82
N THR A 101 -13.96 4.48 22.91
CA THR A 101 -15.03 4.48 21.90
C THR A 101 -14.85 3.35 20.87
N ALA A 102 -15.94 2.90 20.25
CA ALA A 102 -15.87 1.86 19.21
C ALA A 102 -15.01 2.30 18.01
N GLY A 103 -15.01 3.59 17.68
CA GLY A 103 -14.19 4.18 16.61
C GLY A 103 -12.68 4.08 16.89
N GLU A 104 -12.24 4.41 18.11
CA GLU A 104 -10.84 4.26 18.52
C GLU A 104 -10.34 2.82 18.39
N ARG A 105 -11.16 1.86 18.84
CA ARG A 105 -10.83 0.42 18.75
C ARG A 105 -10.73 -0.05 17.31
N GLY A 106 -11.63 0.42 16.44
CA GLY A 106 -11.63 0.09 15.01
C GLY A 106 -10.37 0.60 14.31
N VAL A 107 -9.98 1.86 14.56
CA VAL A 107 -8.77 2.47 13.97
C VAL A 107 -7.51 1.73 14.42
N VAL A 108 -7.36 1.50 15.72
CA VAL A 108 -6.16 0.82 16.25
C VAL A 108 -6.10 -0.64 15.77
N PHE A 109 -7.24 -1.33 15.70
CA PHE A 109 -7.30 -2.68 15.12
C PHE A 109 -6.90 -2.67 13.63
N GLY A 110 -7.43 -1.72 12.84
CA GLY A 110 -7.12 -1.56 11.43
C GLY A 110 -5.63 -1.31 11.16
N ILE A 111 -5.00 -0.44 11.96
CA ILE A 111 -3.61 -0.04 11.77
C ILE A 111 -2.65 -1.10 12.32
N VAL A 112 -2.87 -1.55 13.56
CA VAL A 112 -1.91 -2.39 14.30
C VAL A 112 -2.11 -3.88 14.02
N VAL A 113 -3.36 -4.36 13.97
CA VAL A 113 -3.65 -5.80 13.83
C VAL A 113 -3.81 -6.21 12.38
N LEU A 114 -4.56 -5.42 11.61
CA LEU A 114 -4.77 -5.67 10.18
C LEU A 114 -3.53 -5.33 9.35
N GLY A 115 -2.55 -4.61 9.92
CA GLY A 115 -1.30 -4.30 9.26
C GLY A 115 -1.48 -3.35 8.08
N CYS A 116 -2.08 -2.18 8.31
CA CYS A 116 -2.42 -1.24 7.24
C CYS A 116 -1.22 -0.86 6.34
N GLY A 117 -0.02 -0.74 6.91
CA GLY A 117 1.20 -0.50 6.12
C GLY A 117 1.52 -1.62 5.13
N MET A 118 1.29 -2.88 5.49
CA MET A 118 1.52 -4.03 4.61
C MET A 118 0.48 -4.09 3.49
N TRP A 119 -0.78 -3.76 3.79
CA TRP A 119 -1.81 -3.60 2.77
C TRP A 119 -1.46 -2.51 1.75
N LEU A 120 -0.94 -1.37 2.21
CA LEU A 120 -0.49 -0.29 1.33
C LEU A 120 0.63 -0.76 0.39
N MET A 121 1.62 -1.51 0.88
CA MET A 121 2.68 -2.07 0.04
C MET A 121 2.13 -3.07 -0.98
N LEU A 122 1.27 -4.00 -0.55
CA LEU A 122 0.67 -4.99 -1.44
C LEU A 122 -0.13 -4.34 -2.56
N LEU A 123 -0.96 -3.35 -2.24
CA LEU A 123 -1.75 -2.63 -3.24
C LEU A 123 -0.86 -1.93 -4.27
N VAL A 124 0.23 -1.28 -3.83
CA VAL A 124 1.19 -0.64 -4.73
C VAL A 124 1.91 -1.67 -5.60
N CYS A 125 2.41 -2.77 -5.02
CA CYS A 125 3.07 -3.84 -5.79
C CYS A 125 2.13 -4.44 -6.83
N LEU A 126 0.89 -4.71 -6.45
CA LEU A 126 -0.12 -5.32 -7.31
C LEU A 126 -0.54 -4.35 -8.44
N ALA A 127 -0.61 -3.04 -8.16
CA ALA A 127 -0.78 -2.01 -9.19
C ALA A 127 0.37 -2.03 -10.21
N PHE A 128 1.62 -2.14 -9.75
CA PHE A 128 2.79 -2.24 -10.64
C PHE A 128 2.84 -3.54 -11.44
N VAL A 129 2.38 -4.66 -10.89
CA VAL A 129 2.26 -5.92 -11.65
C VAL A 129 1.33 -5.74 -12.84
N PHE A 130 0.13 -5.18 -12.64
CA PHE A 130 -0.79 -4.92 -13.75
C PHE A 130 -0.23 -3.89 -14.74
N LEU A 131 0.43 -2.85 -14.25
CA LEU A 131 1.08 -1.85 -15.11
C LEU A 131 2.17 -2.49 -15.98
N SER A 132 2.97 -3.40 -15.43
CA SER A 132 4.03 -4.09 -16.18
C SER A 132 3.49 -4.99 -17.29
N LEU A 133 2.33 -5.63 -17.08
CA LEU A 133 1.64 -6.40 -18.12
C LEU A 133 1.14 -5.51 -19.26
N THR A 134 0.67 -4.30 -18.94
CA THR A 134 0.36 -3.30 -19.96
C THR A 134 1.60 -2.94 -20.76
N VAL A 135 2.75 -2.70 -20.11
CA VAL A 135 4.02 -2.40 -20.80
C VAL A 135 4.46 -3.57 -21.69
N ALA A 136 4.24 -4.82 -21.28
CA ALA A 136 4.59 -6.01 -22.07
C ALA A 136 3.86 -6.09 -23.41
N ALA A 137 2.66 -5.50 -23.51
CA ALA A 137 1.92 -5.40 -24.77
C ALA A 137 2.54 -4.41 -25.78
N TYR A 138 3.29 -3.42 -25.29
CA TYR A 138 4.01 -2.43 -26.12
C TYR A 138 5.46 -2.82 -26.37
N SER A 139 6.18 -3.29 -25.34
CA SER A 139 7.56 -3.73 -25.40
C SER A 139 7.75 -5.01 -24.59
N LEU A 140 7.89 -6.12 -25.29
CA LEU A 140 7.89 -7.45 -24.70
C LEU A 140 9.05 -7.64 -23.71
N ALA A 141 10.27 -7.24 -24.10
CA ALA A 141 11.45 -7.37 -23.24
C ALA A 141 11.34 -6.54 -21.95
N VAL A 142 10.96 -5.27 -22.06
CA VAL A 142 10.90 -4.35 -20.90
C VAL A 142 9.71 -4.71 -20.00
N GLY A 143 8.58 -5.11 -20.57
CA GLY A 143 7.40 -5.53 -19.82
C GLY A 143 7.63 -6.79 -18.99
N TRP A 144 8.27 -7.82 -19.55
CA TRP A 144 8.56 -9.04 -18.80
C TRP A 144 9.59 -8.82 -17.68
N ILE A 145 10.63 -8.02 -17.92
CA ILE A 145 11.60 -7.67 -16.88
C ILE A 145 10.90 -6.92 -15.73
N SER A 146 10.10 -5.91 -16.06
CA SER A 146 9.35 -5.16 -15.04
C SER A 146 8.35 -6.06 -14.30
N PHE A 147 7.67 -6.97 -14.99
CA PHE A 147 6.78 -7.95 -14.37
C PHE A 147 7.50 -8.83 -13.36
N VAL A 148 8.65 -9.41 -13.73
CA VAL A 148 9.42 -10.27 -12.82
C VAL A 148 9.86 -9.49 -11.58
N VAL A 149 10.30 -8.25 -11.74
CA VAL A 149 10.70 -7.40 -10.61
C VAL A 149 9.49 -7.06 -9.72
N SER A 150 8.37 -6.62 -10.29
CA SER A 150 7.17 -6.26 -9.54
C SER A 150 6.53 -7.46 -8.84
N ALA A 151 6.46 -8.61 -9.52
CA ALA A 151 5.98 -9.86 -8.94
C ALA A 151 6.91 -10.36 -7.84
N GLY A 152 8.24 -10.27 -8.04
CA GLY A 152 9.24 -10.61 -7.02
C GLY A 152 9.08 -9.75 -5.76
N MET A 153 8.90 -8.42 -5.92
CA MET A 153 8.66 -7.51 -4.80
C MET A 153 7.35 -7.80 -4.07
N MET A 154 6.29 -8.18 -4.81
CA MET A 154 5.02 -8.62 -4.21
C MET A 154 5.22 -9.89 -3.37
N VAL A 155 5.90 -10.90 -3.92
CA VAL A 155 6.20 -12.15 -3.19
C VAL A 155 7.04 -11.87 -1.95
N CYS A 156 8.09 -11.05 -2.05
CA CYS A 156 8.90 -10.65 -0.90
C CYS A 156 8.07 -9.95 0.18
N THR A 157 7.11 -9.11 -0.20
CA THR A 157 6.21 -8.42 0.74
C THR A 157 5.28 -9.41 1.43
N VAL A 158 4.73 -10.38 0.71
CA VAL A 158 3.90 -11.46 1.29
C VAL A 158 4.73 -12.35 2.21
N LEU A 159 5.94 -12.75 1.81
CA LEU A 159 6.82 -13.56 2.64
C LEU A 159 7.22 -12.81 3.91
N PHE A 160 7.57 -11.53 3.80
CA PHE A 160 7.85 -10.68 4.95
C PHE A 160 6.65 -10.59 5.89
N TRP A 161 5.44 -10.43 5.34
CA TRP A 161 4.20 -10.47 6.15
C TRP A 161 4.09 -11.78 6.92
N VAL A 162 4.15 -12.92 6.22
CA VAL A 162 3.98 -14.25 6.84
C VAL A 162 5.03 -14.48 7.93
N LEU A 163 6.29 -14.13 7.67
CA LEU A 163 7.37 -14.25 8.66
C LEU A 163 7.16 -13.37 9.89
N MET A 164 6.64 -12.15 9.71
CA MET A 164 6.31 -11.27 10.83
C MET A 164 5.10 -11.79 11.63
N SER A 165 4.08 -12.32 10.94
CA SER A 165 2.89 -12.89 11.58
C SER A 165 3.17 -14.16 12.40
N GLN A 166 4.27 -14.87 12.14
CA GLN A 166 4.67 -16.05 12.92
C GLN A 166 5.45 -15.70 14.20
N ARG A 167 5.88 -14.46 14.37
CA ARG A 167 6.63 -14.00 15.56
C ARG A 167 5.74 -13.52 16.71
N ASP A 168 4.44 -13.35 16.46
CA ASP A 168 3.40 -12.96 17.43
C ASP A 168 2.58 -14.15 17.93
#